data_AF-A0A963HMJ1-F1
#
_entry.id   AF-A0A963HMJ1-F1
#
_cell.length_a   1.000
_cell.length_b   1.000
_cell.length_c   1.000
_cell.angle_alpha   90.00
_cell.angle_beta   90.00
_cell.angle_gamma   90.00
#
_symmetry.space_group_name_H-M   'P 1'
#
loop_
_entity.id
_entity.type
_entity.pdbx_description
1 polymer ?
#
loop_
_entity_poly.entity_id
_entity_poly.type
_entity_poly.pdbx_seq_one_letter_code
_entity_poly.pdbx_strand_id
1 'polypeptide(L)'
;WTNLDYLTQQDEVKFVLCDEADYHWACRMIREHDLDKRCPVLFSPVHGQLDPTALANWILRDQLPVRLQIQLHKLLWNDGPGH
;
A
#
# COMPACT_ATOMS: atom_id res chain seq x y z
N TRP A 1 2.05 -17.01 9.30
CA TRP A 1 1.63 -15.60 9.39
C TRP A 1 0.81 -15.35 10.65
N THR A 2 1.37 -15.58 11.85
CA THR A 2 0.63 -15.40 13.12
C THR A 2 0.64 -13.96 13.63
N ASN A 3 1.60 -13.13 13.19
CA ASN A 3 1.70 -11.73 13.65
C ASN A 3 0.52 -10.87 13.18
N LEU A 4 -0.13 -11.21 12.07
CA LEU A 4 -1.28 -10.48 11.55
C LEU A 4 -2.50 -10.58 12.49
N ASP A 5 -2.56 -11.63 13.30
CA ASP A 5 -3.67 -11.84 14.24
C ASP A 5 -3.65 -10.86 15.41
N TYR A 6 -2.50 -10.22 15.67
CA TYR A 6 -2.32 -9.25 16.75
C TYR A 6 -2.54 -7.80 16.31
N LEU A 7 -2.84 -7.56 15.03
CA LEU A 7 -3.11 -6.21 14.52
C LEU A 7 -4.34 -5.61 15.17
N THR A 8 -4.23 -4.33 15.52
CA THR A 8 -5.28 -3.50 16.10
C THR A 8 -5.55 -2.28 15.22
N GLN A 9 -6.61 -1.52 15.53
CA GLN A 9 -6.94 -0.29 14.83
C GLN A 9 -5.88 0.82 14.98
N GLN A 10 -4.92 0.66 15.89
CA GLN A 10 -3.80 1.60 16.10
C GLN A 10 -2.59 1.27 15.22
N ASP A 11 -2.59 0.13 14.56
CA ASP A 11 -1.53 -0.31 13.66
C ASP A 11 -1.83 0.12 12.21
N GLU A 12 -0.82 0.00 11.34
CA GLU A 12 -1.01 0.18 9.90
C GLU A 12 -0.26 -0.91 9.13
N VAL A 13 -0.91 -1.45 8.09
CA VAL A 13 -0.24 -2.37 7.17
C VAL A 13 0.01 -1.65 5.86
N LYS A 14 1.29 -1.52 5.48
CA LYS A 14 1.70 -0.90 4.23
C LYS A 14 2.24 -1.92 3.25
N PHE A 15 1.61 -1.99 2.09
CA PHE A 15 2.10 -2.72 0.93
C PHE A 15 2.88 -1.77 0.03
N VAL A 16 4.13 -2.15 -0.28
CA VAL A 16 4.97 -1.45 -1.24
C VAL A 16 4.96 -2.27 -2.53
N LEU A 17 4.41 -1.70 -3.60
CA LEU A 17 4.01 -2.42 -4.82
C LEU A 17 4.87 -2.01 -6.02
N CYS A 18 5.37 -2.98 -6.77
CA CYS A 18 6.21 -2.77 -7.93
C CYS A 18 5.42 -2.80 -9.25
N ASP A 19 4.35 -3.60 -9.31
CA ASP A 19 3.57 -3.85 -10.52
C ASP A 19 2.12 -4.33 -10.22
N GLU A 20 1.38 -4.72 -11.26
CA GLU A 20 -0.01 -5.19 -11.13
C GLU A 20 -0.10 -6.60 -10.49
N ALA A 21 0.95 -7.42 -10.60
CA ALA A 21 0.97 -8.73 -9.96
C ALA A 21 1.08 -8.58 -8.44
N ASP A 22 1.96 -7.69 -7.96
CA ASP A 22 2.07 -7.30 -6.55
C ASP A 22 0.73 -6.74 -6.04
N TYR A 23 0.07 -5.88 -6.83
CA TYR A 23 -1.24 -5.33 -6.49
C TYR A 23 -2.28 -6.45 -6.28
N HIS A 24 -2.39 -7.41 -7.21
CA HIS A 24 -3.33 -8.51 -7.08
C HIS A 24 -3.01 -9.44 -5.89
N TRP A 25 -1.72 -9.65 -5.61
CA TRP A 25 -1.29 -10.38 -4.43
C TRP A 25 -1.69 -9.64 -3.15
N ALA A 26 -1.48 -8.33 -3.06
CA ALA A 26 -1.87 -7.52 -1.92
C ALA A 26 -3.39 -7.52 -1.70
N CYS A 27 -4.18 -7.41 -2.77
CA CYS A 27 -5.64 -7.54 -2.71
C CYS A 27 -6.08 -8.91 -2.16
N ARG A 28 -5.38 -9.99 -2.53
CA ARG A 28 -5.65 -11.33 -2.01
C ARG A 28 -5.34 -11.39 -0.52
N MET A 29 -4.19 -10.89 -0.08
CA MET A 29 -3.79 -10.85 1.33
C MET A 29 -4.78 -10.06 2.19
N ILE A 30 -5.27 -8.92 1.71
CA ILE A 30 -6.28 -8.12 2.41
C ILE A 30 -7.54 -8.95 2.65
N ARG A 31 -8.04 -9.63 1.61
CA ARG A 31 -9.27 -10.43 1.69
C ARG A 31 -9.10 -11.68 2.54
N GLU A 32 -7.99 -12.40 2.39
CA GLU A 32 -7.72 -13.65 3.12
C GLU A 32 -7.55 -13.43 4.63
N HIS A 33 -7.06 -12.25 5.03
CA HIS A 33 -6.80 -11.93 6.44
C HIS A 33 -7.72 -10.85 7.02
N ASP A 34 -8.72 -10.39 6.26
CA ASP A 34 -9.62 -9.29 6.63
C ASP A 34 -8.87 -8.04 7.14
N LEU A 35 -7.75 -7.69 6.50
CA LEU A 35 -6.82 -6.67 7.02
C LEU A 35 -7.47 -5.29 7.15
N ASP A 36 -8.32 -4.93 6.19
CA ASP A 36 -9.06 -3.67 6.16
C ASP A 36 -10.07 -3.52 7.31
N LYS A 37 -10.50 -4.63 7.91
CA LYS A 37 -11.37 -4.63 9.09
C LYS A 37 -10.59 -4.54 10.40
N ARG A 38 -9.30 -4.87 10.37
CA ARG A 38 -8.42 -4.89 11.56
C ARG A 38 -7.72 -3.55 11.76
N CYS A 39 -7.18 -2.99 10.68
CA CYS A 39 -6.38 -1.76 10.72
C CYS A 39 -6.42 -1.01 9.38
N PRO A 40 -6.05 0.28 9.34
CA PRO A 40 -5.77 0.97 8.09
C PRO A 40 -4.76 0.23 7.21
N VAL A 41 -5.08 0.10 5.93
CA VAL A 41 -4.21 -0.50 4.91
C VAL A 41 -3.76 0.56 3.92
N LEU A 42 -2.46 0.62 3.68
CA LEU A 42 -1.79 1.62 2.86
C LEU A 42 -1.15 0.94 1.64
N PHE A 43 -1.42 1.47 0.45
CA PHE A 43 -0.76 1.06 -0.79
C PHE A 43 0.24 2.14 -1.19
N SER A 44 1.49 1.75 -1.41
CA SER A 44 2.57 2.67 -1.77
C SER A 44 3.28 2.17 -3.01
N PRO A 45 3.42 2.98 -4.07
CA PRO A 45 4.17 2.57 -5.25
C PRO A 45 5.68 2.62 -4.95
N VAL A 46 6.43 1.65 -5.47
CA VAL A 46 7.89 1.77 -5.52
C VAL A 46 8.28 2.94 -6.41
N HIS A 47 9.04 3.87 -5.85
CA HIS A 47 9.49 5.06 -6.57
C HIS A 47 10.30 4.69 -7.81
N GLY A 48 9.99 5.32 -8.95
CA GLY A 48 10.66 5.07 -10.23
C GLY A 48 10.26 3.76 -10.93
N GLN A 49 9.42 2.93 -10.31
CA GLN A 49 9.01 1.64 -10.87
C GLN A 49 7.50 1.55 -11.14
N LEU A 50 6.67 2.01 -10.20
CA LEU A 50 5.23 2.07 -10.38
C LEU A 50 4.74 3.52 -10.37
N ASP A 51 4.03 3.93 -11.42
CA ASP A 51 3.38 5.24 -11.47
C ASP A 51 2.28 5.33 -10.40
N PRO A 52 2.34 6.31 -9.47
CA PRO A 52 1.28 6.53 -8.48
C PRO A 52 -0.11 6.68 -9.10
N THR A 53 -0.22 7.25 -10.31
CA THR A 53 -1.50 7.40 -11.01
C THR A 53 -2.07 6.05 -11.43
N ALA A 54 -1.22 5.16 -11.96
CA ALA A 54 -1.62 3.81 -12.32
C ALA A 54 -2.14 3.05 -11.09
N LEU A 55 -1.43 3.13 -9.97
CA LEU A 55 -1.86 2.51 -8.72
C LEU A 55 -3.18 3.10 -8.20
N ALA A 56 -3.35 4.42 -8.27
CA ALA A 56 -4.61 5.08 -7.89
C ALA A 56 -5.79 4.56 -8.75
N ASN A 57 -5.58 4.43 -10.06
CA ASN A 57 -6.59 3.91 -10.98
C ASN A 57 -6.97 2.47 -10.67
N TRP A 58 -6.02 1.60 -10.29
CA TRP A 58 -6.33 0.24 -9.87
C TRP A 58 -7.15 0.21 -8.58
N ILE A 59 -6.79 1.03 -7.58
CA ILE A 59 -7.55 1.15 -6.33
C ILE A 59 -9.00 1.60 -6.60
N LEU A 60 -9.18 2.59 -7.47
CA LEU A 60 -10.51 3.08 -7.87
C LEU A 60 -11.31 2.04 -8.66
N ARG A 61 -10.67 1.36 -9.63
CA ARG A 61 -11.25 0.29 -10.45
C ARG A 61 -11.86 -0.80 -9.57
N ASP A 62 -11.10 -1.25 -8.57
CA ASP A 62 -11.46 -2.40 -7.74
C ASP A 62 -12.16 -1.99 -6.43
N GLN A 63 -12.39 -0.68 -6.22
CA GLN A 63 -13.06 -0.09 -5.05
C GLN A 63 -12.52 -0.61 -3.72
N LEU A 64 -11.20 -0.69 -3.62
CA LEU A 64 -10.53 -1.29 -2.47
C LEU A 64 -10.52 -0.31 -1.28
N PRO A 65 -10.85 -0.75 -0.04
CA PRO A 65 -10.87 0.12 1.15
C PRO A 65 -9.44 0.38 1.69
N VAL A 66 -8.58 0.97 0.86
CA VAL A 66 -7.18 1.26 1.19
C VAL A 66 -6.87 2.73 0.93
N ARG A 67 -5.79 3.23 1.55
CA ARG A 67 -5.28 4.58 1.28
C ARG A 67 -4.05 4.51 0.40
N LEU A 68 -3.99 5.34 -0.64
CA LEU A 68 -2.78 5.55 -1.41
C LEU A 68 -1.79 6.42 -0.62
N GLN A 69 -0.58 5.92 -0.40
CA GLN A 69 0.51 6.65 0.23
C GLN A 69 1.68 6.81 -0.75
N ILE A 70 1.90 8.04 -1.21
CA ILE A 70 3.07 8.39 -2.01
C ILE A 70 4.25 8.65 -1.07
N GLN A 71 5.44 8.19 -1.47
CA GLN A 71 6.69 8.50 -0.76
C GLN A 71 7.06 9.97 -1.01
N LEU A 72 6.42 10.89 -0.27
CA LEU A 72 6.57 12.33 -0.48
C LEU A 72 8.04 12.78 -0.40
N HIS A 73 8.86 12.16 0.45
CA HIS A 73 10.28 12.50 0.53
C HIS A 73 11.04 12.20 -0.77
N LYS A 74 10.68 11.14 -1.51
CA LYS A 74 11.26 10.86 -2.83
C LYS A 74 10.80 11.89 -3.87
N LEU A 75 9.58 12.38 -3.75
CA LEU A 75 9.08 13.42 -4.65
C LEU A 75 9.75 14.78 -4.39
N LEU A 76 9.99 15.11 -3.12
CA LEU A 76 10.55 16.40 -2.72
C LEU A 76 12.08 16.45 -2.80
N TRP A 77 12.77 15.36 -2.42
CA TRP A 77 14.24 15.32 -2.29
C TRP A 77 14.90 14.18 -3.09
N ASN A 78 14.14 13.43 -3.89
CA ASN A 78 14.65 12.25 -4.61
C ASN A 78 15.31 11.26 -3.63
N ASP A 79 16.53 10.80 -3.91
CA ASP A 79 17.33 9.98 -2.99
C ASP A 79 18.18 10.79 -1.99
N GLY A 80 18.05 12.12 -1.99
CA GLY A 80 18.78 12.98 -1.07
C GLY A 80 18.34 12.77 0.39
N PRO A 81 19.26 12.70 1.37
CA PRO A 81 18.87 12.75 2.78
C PRO A 81 18.14 14.08 3.06
N GLY A 82 17.04 14.02 3.80
CA GLY A 82 16.28 15.20 4.19
C GLY A 82 17.18 16.19 4.93
N HIS A 83 17.19 17.45 4.46
CA HIS A 83 17.88 18.57 5.11
C HIS A 83 16.97 19.25 6.15
#